data_AF-A0A959S7X4-F1
#
_entry.id   AF-A0A959S7X4-F1
#
_cell.length_a   1.000
_cell.length_b   1.000
_cell.length_c   1.000
_cell.angle_alpha   90.00
_cell.angle_beta   90.00
_cell.angle_gamma   90.00
#
_symmetry.space_group_name_H-M   'P 1'
#
loop_
_entity.id
_entity.type
_entity.pdbx_description
1 polymer ?
#
loop_
_entity_poly.entity_id
_entity_poly.type
_entity_poly.pdbx_seq_one_letter_code
_entity_poly.pdbx_strand_id
1 'polypeptide(L)'
;MEHRERISSMVVALVAATLACAQWSFTVDPTFQTQITQQNVNDLLLNEDGTVIASGVMGFPSEIGDKRLVRLLPNGVRDDTFYNSGLGGSKLVRWQDRFYAGPYPRRILASGQQDPSFIGLNLGPYFSSLQFGDYHVYPDGRIVISGSHQLSDSIRGFQGRYQLIWFTDQGYLDTTRTHR
;
A
#
# COMPACT_ATOMS: atom_id res chain seq x y z
N MET A 1 29.49 44.00 -50.36
CA MET A 1 29.69 42.57 -50.05
C MET A 1 30.20 42.49 -48.62
N GLU A 2 29.67 41.54 -47.86
CA GLU A 2 30.27 40.98 -46.64
C GLU A 2 30.22 41.80 -45.32
N HIS A 3 29.05 41.85 -44.69
CA HIS A 3 28.98 41.75 -43.22
C HIS A 3 27.61 41.27 -42.69
N ARG A 4 27.04 40.24 -43.33
CA ARG A 4 26.22 39.25 -42.62
C ARG A 4 27.23 38.31 -41.98
N GLU A 5 27.19 38.06 -40.66
CA GLU A 5 27.69 36.84 -39.97
C GLU A 5 27.93 37.03 -38.46
N ARG A 6 27.87 38.24 -37.87
CA ARG A 6 28.18 38.40 -36.42
C ARG A 6 27.01 38.78 -35.51
N ILE A 7 25.79 38.37 -35.85
CA ILE A 7 24.62 38.47 -34.94
C ILE A 7 24.32 37.13 -34.22
N SER A 8 24.99 36.03 -34.58
CA SER A 8 24.61 34.69 -34.10
C SER A 8 25.05 34.28 -32.68
N SER A 9 25.72 35.13 -31.89
CA SER A 9 26.22 34.70 -30.56
C SER A 9 25.54 35.34 -29.34
N MET A 10 24.69 36.37 -29.50
CA MET A 10 23.99 36.98 -28.36
C MET A 10 22.54 36.50 -28.16
N VAL A 11 21.95 35.79 -29.12
CA VAL A 11 20.57 35.30 -29.00
C VAL A 11 20.50 33.94 -28.28
N VAL A 12 21.57 33.16 -28.27
CA VAL A 12 21.58 31.82 -27.65
C VAL A 12 21.63 31.89 -26.12
N ALA A 13 22.20 32.94 -25.53
CA ALA A 13 22.26 33.09 -24.08
C ALA A 13 20.95 33.61 -23.44
N LEU A 14 20.07 34.24 -24.22
CA LEU A 14 18.80 34.77 -23.69
C LEU A 14 17.64 33.75 -23.74
N VAL A 15 17.79 32.66 -24.51
CA VAL A 15 16.77 31.61 -24.64
C VAL A 15 17.01 30.43 -23.67
N ALA A 16 18.21 30.29 -23.11
CA ALA A 16 18.55 29.17 -22.22
C ALA A 16 18.20 29.38 -20.74
N ALA A 17 17.75 30.57 -20.33
CA ALA A 17 17.51 30.89 -18.91
C ALA A 17 16.04 30.79 -18.46
N THR A 18 15.10 30.43 -19.34
CA THR A 18 13.67 30.29 -18.98
C THR A 18 13.24 28.85 -18.64
N LEU A 19 14.16 27.88 -18.64
CA LEU A 19 13.85 26.46 -18.40
C LEU A 19 14.11 25.97 -16.97
N ALA A 20 14.30 26.87 -16.01
CA ALA A 20 14.33 26.53 -14.59
C ALA A 20 13.54 27.63 -13.87
N CYS A 21 12.43 27.35 -13.19
CA CYS A 21 12.24 26.24 -12.26
C CYS A 21 10.86 25.59 -12.46
N ALA A 22 10.82 24.27 -12.61
CA ALA A 22 9.70 23.51 -12.06
C ALA A 22 9.80 23.59 -10.53
N GLN A 23 9.51 24.76 -9.94
CA GLN A 23 9.13 24.78 -8.54
C GLN A 23 7.76 24.15 -8.50
N TRP A 24 7.70 22.88 -8.10
CA TRP A 24 6.45 22.33 -7.61
C TRP A 24 5.97 23.31 -6.54
N SER A 25 4.80 23.90 -6.75
CA SER A 25 4.22 24.78 -5.76
C SER A 25 4.05 23.95 -4.49
N PHE A 26 4.85 24.19 -3.45
CA PHE A 26 4.66 23.59 -2.13
C PHE A 26 3.42 24.18 -1.42
N THR A 27 2.53 24.81 -2.17
CA THR A 27 1.24 25.26 -1.68
C THR A 27 0.33 24.06 -1.52
N VAL A 28 -0.38 24.03 -0.39
CA VAL A 28 -1.48 23.08 -0.17
C VAL A 28 -2.44 23.15 -1.36
N ASP A 29 -2.80 22.01 -1.92
CA ASP A 29 -3.86 21.92 -2.92
C ASP A 29 -5.20 22.16 -2.23
N PRO A 30 -5.88 23.29 -2.45
CA PRO A 30 -7.13 23.58 -1.78
C PRO A 30 -8.28 22.70 -2.30
N THR A 31 -8.11 22.03 -3.44
CA THR A 31 -9.14 21.20 -4.08
C THR A 31 -9.20 19.78 -3.53
N PHE A 32 -8.17 19.34 -2.81
CA PHE A 32 -8.17 18.07 -2.09
C PHE A 32 -8.60 18.28 -0.64
N GLN A 33 -9.87 18.00 -0.33
CA GLN A 33 -10.45 18.19 1.00
C GLN A 33 -11.14 16.92 1.48
N THR A 34 -10.60 16.33 2.54
CA THR A 34 -11.15 15.10 3.14
C THR A 34 -12.17 15.45 4.24
N GLN A 35 -13.15 14.56 4.44
CA GLN A 35 -14.09 14.64 5.57
C GLN A 35 -13.60 13.88 6.81
N ILE A 36 -12.37 13.35 6.83
CA ILE A 36 -11.83 12.58 7.96
C ILE A 36 -11.73 13.46 9.21
N THR A 37 -12.42 13.08 10.28
CA THR A 37 -12.49 13.83 11.55
C THR A 37 -11.53 13.28 12.61
N GLN A 38 -11.28 11.97 12.62
CA GLN A 38 -10.30 11.33 13.52
C GLN A 38 -9.05 10.92 12.74
N GLN A 39 -7.89 11.30 13.26
CA GLN A 39 -6.65 11.33 12.49
C GLN A 39 -5.66 10.29 13.02
N ASN A 40 -5.69 9.09 12.45
CA ASN A 40 -4.58 8.13 12.49
C ASN A 40 -4.47 7.45 11.13
N VAL A 41 -4.18 8.23 10.08
CA VAL A 41 -3.88 7.67 8.76
C VAL A 41 -2.43 7.18 8.79
N ASN A 42 -2.25 5.87 8.68
CA ASN A 42 -0.97 5.19 8.87
C ASN A 42 -0.24 4.92 7.56
N ASP A 43 -0.98 4.73 6.46
CA ASP A 43 -0.39 4.46 5.15
C ASP A 43 -1.34 4.86 4.01
N LEU A 44 -0.76 5.13 2.84
CA LEU A 44 -1.46 5.57 1.63
C LEU A 44 -0.95 4.80 0.40
N LEU A 45 -1.86 4.42 -0.49
CA LEU A 45 -1.55 3.98 -1.86
C LEU A 45 -2.20 4.93 -2.86
N LEU A 46 -1.38 5.64 -3.63
CA LEU A 46 -1.82 6.46 -4.76
C LEU A 46 -2.01 5.56 -5.98
N ASN A 47 -3.20 5.61 -6.60
CA ASN A 47 -3.50 4.95 -7.87
C ASN A 47 -3.22 5.88 -9.06
N GLU A 48 -3.06 5.30 -10.25
CA GLU A 48 -2.77 6.03 -11.49
C GLU A 48 -3.89 7.00 -11.90
N ASP A 49 -5.14 6.72 -11.51
CA ASP A 49 -6.31 7.56 -11.75
C ASP A 49 -6.42 8.76 -10.77
N GLY A 50 -5.44 8.92 -9.88
CA GLY A 50 -5.42 9.97 -8.85
C GLY A 50 -6.25 9.65 -7.62
N THR A 51 -6.93 8.50 -7.56
CA THR A 51 -7.56 8.05 -6.31
C THR A 51 -6.51 7.61 -5.30
N VAL A 52 -6.84 7.71 -4.01
CA VAL A 52 -5.96 7.33 -2.91
C VAL A 52 -6.64 6.30 -2.04
N ILE A 53 -6.00 5.16 -1.79
CA ILE A 53 -6.42 4.23 -0.76
C ILE A 53 -5.69 4.62 0.53
N ALA A 54 -6.46 4.90 1.58
CA ALA A 54 -5.96 5.25 2.90
C ALA A 54 -6.21 4.12 3.90
N SER A 55 -5.24 3.85 4.76
CA SER A 55 -5.31 2.85 5.81
C SER A 55 -4.96 3.46 7.16
N GLY A 56 -5.71 3.14 8.21
CA GLY A 56 -5.57 3.83 9.49
C GLY A 56 -6.71 3.62 10.47
N VAL A 57 -6.97 4.62 11.31
CA VAL A 57 -8.21 4.76 12.08
C VAL A 57 -8.77 6.13 11.74
N MET A 58 -9.84 6.12 10.94
CA MET A 58 -10.43 7.31 10.33
C MET A 58 -11.90 7.42 10.72
N GLY A 59 -12.23 8.48 11.44
CA GLY A 59 -13.59 8.86 11.76
C GLY A 59 -14.20 9.69 10.63
N PHE A 60 -15.51 9.59 10.43
CA PHE A 60 -16.27 10.40 9.48
C PHE A 60 -17.47 11.04 10.16
N PRO A 61 -17.93 12.22 9.71
CA PRO A 61 -19.13 12.85 10.23
C PRO A 61 -20.32 11.91 10.13
N SER A 62 -21.16 11.91 11.18
CA SER A 62 -22.41 11.14 11.23
C SER A 62 -22.27 9.61 11.15
N GLU A 63 -21.05 9.07 11.35
CA GLU A 63 -20.83 7.62 11.48
C GLU A 63 -20.45 7.22 12.91
N ILE A 64 -21.01 6.10 13.36
CA ILE A 64 -20.84 5.60 14.75
C ILE A 64 -19.56 4.76 14.90
N GLY A 65 -18.76 4.58 13.84
CA GLY A 65 -17.52 3.80 13.92
C GLY A 65 -16.46 4.20 12.91
N ASP A 66 -15.21 3.96 13.30
CA ASP A 66 -14.04 4.26 12.48
C ASP A 66 -13.92 3.32 11.28
N LYS A 67 -13.47 3.88 10.15
CA LYS A 67 -12.97 3.11 9.02
C LYS A 67 -11.48 2.90 9.18
N ARG A 68 -11.02 1.73 8.73
CA ARG A 68 -9.59 1.39 8.72
C ARG A 68 -9.01 1.27 7.32
N LEU A 69 -9.88 1.24 6.32
CA LEU A 69 -9.55 1.23 4.91
C LEU A 69 -10.58 2.06 4.16
N VAL A 70 -10.13 3.06 3.43
CA VAL A 70 -10.98 4.00 2.69
C VAL A 70 -10.36 4.28 1.33
N ARG A 71 -11.18 4.49 0.29
CA ARG A 71 -10.73 5.11 -0.96
C ARG A 71 -11.23 6.55 -1.03
N LEU A 72 -10.34 7.47 -1.39
CA LEU A 72 -10.62 8.87 -1.64
C LEU A 72 -10.50 9.14 -3.14
N LEU A 73 -11.42 9.92 -3.67
CA LEU A 73 -11.39 10.47 -5.01
C LEU A 73 -10.26 11.53 -5.13
N PRO A 74 -9.87 11.94 -6.35
CA PRO A 74 -8.81 12.95 -6.54
C PRO A 74 -9.08 14.31 -5.87
N ASN A 75 -10.32 14.58 -5.44
CA ASN A 75 -10.71 15.79 -4.69
C ASN A 75 -10.76 15.58 -3.17
N GLY A 76 -10.35 14.41 -2.66
CA GLY A 76 -10.36 14.07 -1.24
C GLY A 76 -11.71 13.60 -0.70
N VAL A 77 -12.79 13.63 -1.50
CA VAL A 77 -14.09 13.09 -1.12
C VAL A 77 -14.01 11.57 -1.06
N ARG A 78 -14.67 10.96 -0.09
CA ARG A 78 -14.73 9.50 0.02
C ARG A 78 -15.46 8.89 -1.17
N ASP A 79 -14.88 7.84 -1.74
CA ASP A 79 -15.51 7.06 -2.79
C ASP A 79 -16.44 6.00 -2.19
N ASP A 80 -17.75 6.21 -2.31
CA ASP A 80 -18.77 5.30 -1.77
C ASP A 80 -18.97 4.03 -2.63
N THR A 81 -18.34 3.94 -3.82
CA THR A 81 -18.34 2.70 -4.62
C THR A 81 -17.32 1.68 -4.13
N PHE A 82 -16.35 2.13 -3.32
CA PHE A 82 -15.36 1.28 -2.67
C PHE A 82 -15.92 0.73 -1.36
N TYR A 83 -15.53 -0.49 -1.00
CA TYR A 83 -15.88 -1.09 0.28
C TYR A 83 -15.04 -0.49 1.42
N ASN A 84 -15.46 0.69 1.88
CA ASN A 84 -14.88 1.41 3.01
C ASN A 84 -15.13 0.63 4.32
N SER A 85 -14.08 0.07 4.92
CA SER A 85 -14.22 -1.03 5.88
C SER A 85 -13.17 -1.04 6.99
N GLY A 86 -13.25 -2.04 7.87
CA GLY A 86 -12.28 -2.32 8.92
C GLY A 86 -11.06 -3.14 8.47
N LEU A 87 -10.91 -3.42 7.18
CA LEU A 87 -9.93 -4.38 6.66
C LEU A 87 -8.49 -3.87 6.59
N GLY A 88 -8.25 -2.58 6.84
CA GLY A 88 -6.90 -1.98 6.86
C GLY A 88 -6.37 -1.77 8.28
N GLY A 89 -5.76 -0.62 8.51
CA GLY A 89 -5.34 -0.13 9.82
C GLY A 89 -3.84 0.11 10.00
N SER A 90 -3.01 -0.32 9.06
CA SER A 90 -1.57 -0.05 9.06
C SER A 90 -1.03 -0.09 7.63
N LYS A 91 -0.01 -0.92 7.35
CA LYS A 91 0.71 -1.03 6.09
C LYS A 91 -0.22 -1.37 4.93
N LEU A 92 0.05 -0.75 3.79
CA LEU A 92 -0.50 -1.06 2.49
C LEU A 92 0.63 -1.45 1.53
N VAL A 93 0.46 -2.54 0.80
CA VAL A 93 1.44 -2.98 -0.21
C VAL A 93 0.73 -3.28 -1.51
N ARG A 94 0.96 -2.45 -2.54
CA ARG A 94 0.43 -2.69 -3.89
C ARG A 94 0.97 -4.01 -4.43
N TRP A 95 0.08 -4.80 -5.05
CA TRP A 95 0.45 -6.02 -5.73
C TRP A 95 -0.50 -6.27 -6.90
N GLN A 96 -0.03 -6.02 -8.13
CA GLN A 96 -0.82 -6.14 -9.36
C GLN A 96 -2.12 -5.32 -9.30
N ASP A 97 -3.28 -5.93 -9.57
CA ASP A 97 -4.62 -5.35 -9.53
C ASP A 97 -5.22 -5.29 -8.10
N ARG A 98 -4.41 -5.63 -7.09
CA ARG A 98 -4.80 -5.82 -5.69
C ARG A 98 -3.79 -5.13 -4.77
N PHE A 99 -4.00 -5.27 -3.48
CA PHE A 99 -3.04 -4.85 -2.47
C PHE A 99 -3.19 -5.68 -1.20
N TYR A 100 -2.14 -5.67 -0.38
CA TYR A 100 -2.18 -6.22 0.97
C TYR A 100 -2.40 -5.10 1.97
N ALA A 101 -3.20 -5.36 3.01
CA ALA A 101 -3.55 -4.38 4.02
C ALA A 101 -3.50 -4.94 5.44
N GLY A 102 -3.13 -4.07 6.39
CA GLY A 102 -3.17 -4.34 7.81
C GLY A 102 -1.87 -4.91 8.38
N PRO A 103 -1.84 -5.19 9.69
CA PRO A 103 -0.64 -5.72 10.34
C PRO A 103 -0.35 -7.13 9.84
N TYR A 104 -1.36 -8.00 9.82
CA TYR A 104 -1.28 -9.25 9.09
C TYR A 104 -1.65 -9.01 7.63
N PRO A 105 -0.93 -9.59 6.67
CA PRO A 105 -1.25 -9.41 5.25
C PRO A 105 -2.63 -10.01 4.98
N ARG A 106 -3.60 -9.13 4.72
CA ARG A 106 -4.88 -9.48 4.11
C ARG A 106 -4.84 -9.02 2.66
N ARG A 107 -5.12 -9.90 1.70
CA ARG A 107 -5.23 -9.48 0.31
C ARG A 107 -6.60 -8.87 0.05
N ILE A 108 -6.61 -7.69 -0.57
CA ILE A 108 -7.78 -6.87 -0.83
C ILE A 108 -7.88 -6.62 -2.33
N LEU A 109 -9.11 -6.74 -2.85
CA LEU A 109 -9.47 -6.42 -4.23
C LEU A 109 -9.44 -4.90 -4.46
N ALA A 110 -9.32 -4.46 -5.72
CA ALA A 110 -9.45 -3.04 -6.06
C ALA A 110 -10.80 -2.41 -5.62
N SER A 111 -11.84 -3.23 -5.42
CA SER A 111 -13.13 -2.81 -4.87
C SER A 111 -13.11 -2.55 -3.35
N GLY A 112 -12.02 -2.89 -2.66
CA GLY A 112 -11.89 -2.80 -1.20
C GLY A 112 -12.35 -4.04 -0.44
N GLN A 113 -12.97 -5.00 -1.13
CA GLN A 113 -13.42 -6.25 -0.54
C GLN A 113 -12.23 -7.18 -0.29
N GLN A 114 -12.30 -7.98 0.77
CA GLN A 114 -11.30 -9.02 1.00
C GLN A 114 -11.32 -10.02 -0.16
N ASP A 115 -10.14 -10.39 -0.63
CA ASP A 115 -9.98 -11.33 -1.73
C ASP A 115 -10.26 -12.78 -1.27
N PRO A 116 -11.29 -13.45 -1.81
CA PRO A 116 -11.65 -14.80 -1.39
C PRO A 116 -10.65 -15.87 -1.85
N SER A 117 -9.78 -15.57 -2.82
CA SER A 117 -8.74 -16.51 -3.27
C SER A 117 -7.55 -16.60 -2.31
N PHE A 118 -7.45 -15.68 -1.34
CA PHE A 118 -6.37 -15.65 -0.37
C PHE A 118 -6.86 -16.10 1.00
N ILE A 119 -6.36 -17.24 1.49
CA ILE A 119 -6.66 -17.64 2.86
C ILE A 119 -5.91 -16.72 3.83
N GLY A 120 -6.64 -16.17 4.82
CA GLY A 120 -5.99 -15.43 5.90
C GLY A 120 -5.01 -16.35 6.63
N LEU A 121 -3.81 -15.85 6.94
CA LEU A 121 -2.70 -16.72 7.39
C LEU A 121 -3.07 -17.64 8.57
N ASN A 122 -3.79 -17.12 9.57
CA ASN A 122 -4.25 -17.88 10.75
C ASN A 122 -5.43 -18.83 10.49
N LEU A 123 -6.05 -18.75 9.32
CA LEU A 123 -7.09 -19.69 8.89
C LEU A 123 -6.49 -20.89 8.16
N GLY A 124 -5.23 -20.79 7.73
CA GLY A 124 -4.47 -21.88 7.14
C GLY A 124 -4.02 -22.90 8.20
N PRO A 125 -3.79 -24.17 7.79
CA PRO A 125 -3.29 -25.18 8.70
C PRO A 125 -1.83 -24.91 9.10
N TYR A 126 -1.43 -25.48 10.23
CA TYR A 126 -0.03 -25.53 10.72
C TYR A 126 0.63 -24.21 11.08
N PHE A 127 -0.08 -23.08 11.06
CA PHE A 127 0.43 -21.78 11.46
C PHE A 127 -0.45 -21.16 12.54
N SER A 128 0.17 -20.57 13.55
CA SER A 128 -0.50 -19.71 14.52
C SER A 128 0.34 -18.48 14.80
N SER A 129 -0.25 -17.31 14.59
CA SER A 129 0.42 -16.05 14.89
C SER A 129 0.49 -15.80 16.39
N LEU A 130 1.68 -15.46 16.91
CA LEU A 130 1.82 -14.91 18.26
C LEU A 130 2.17 -13.42 18.17
N GLN A 131 3.46 -13.07 18.26
CA GLN A 131 3.90 -11.69 18.17
C GLN A 131 4.23 -11.36 16.71
N PHE A 132 3.54 -10.37 16.16
CA PHE A 132 3.76 -9.94 14.79
C PHE A 132 4.95 -8.97 14.67
N GLY A 133 5.67 -9.07 13.55
CA GLY A 133 6.70 -8.12 13.12
C GLY A 133 6.24 -7.30 11.92
N ASP A 134 6.83 -7.55 10.76
CA ASP A 134 6.50 -6.94 9.47
C ASP A 134 6.35 -8.04 8.41
N TYR A 135 5.95 -7.68 7.18
CA TYR A 135 5.90 -8.61 6.06
C TYR A 135 6.41 -7.96 4.78
N HIS A 136 6.93 -8.80 3.88
CA HIS A 136 7.29 -8.43 2.53
C HIS A 136 6.51 -9.27 1.52
N VAL A 137 6.01 -8.62 0.48
CA VAL A 137 5.25 -9.23 -0.62
C VAL A 137 6.15 -9.25 -1.85
N TYR A 138 6.36 -10.44 -2.42
CA TYR A 138 7.13 -10.63 -3.64
C TYR A 138 6.28 -10.36 -4.89
N PRO A 139 6.90 -10.09 -6.06
CA PRO A 139 6.16 -9.87 -7.32
C PRO A 139 5.23 -11.03 -7.71
N ASP A 140 5.59 -12.26 -7.34
CA ASP A 140 4.79 -13.47 -7.58
C ASP A 140 3.68 -13.70 -6.55
N GLY A 141 3.50 -12.79 -5.57
CA GLY A 141 2.45 -12.84 -4.56
C GLY A 141 2.82 -13.61 -3.30
N ARG A 142 3.96 -14.31 -3.29
CA ARG A 142 4.46 -14.94 -2.06
C ARG A 142 4.77 -13.90 -1.01
N ILE A 143 4.68 -14.31 0.24
CA ILE A 143 4.86 -13.43 1.39
C ILE A 143 5.88 -14.04 2.31
N VAL A 144 6.78 -13.23 2.83
CA VAL A 144 7.56 -13.57 4.02
C VAL A 144 7.11 -12.66 5.16
N ILE A 145 6.79 -13.25 6.31
CA ILE A 145 6.48 -12.49 7.52
C ILE A 145 7.61 -12.63 8.52
N SER A 146 7.79 -11.62 9.35
CA SER A 146 8.63 -11.64 10.54
C SER A 146 7.81 -11.59 11.83
N GLY A 147 8.40 -12.04 12.93
CA GLY A 147 7.78 -12.01 14.26
C GLY A 147 8.25 -13.15 15.16
N SER A 148 7.35 -13.66 15.97
CA SER A 148 7.51 -14.94 16.69
C SER A 148 6.19 -15.67 16.55
N HIS A 149 6.16 -16.74 15.76
CA HIS A 149 4.95 -17.49 15.45
C HIS A 149 5.17 -18.98 15.64
N GLN A 150 4.10 -19.75 15.80
CA GLN A 150 4.16 -21.19 15.99
C GLN A 150 3.88 -21.91 14.68
N LEU A 151 4.73 -22.88 14.33
CA LEU A 151 4.45 -23.89 13.30
C LEU A 151 4.16 -25.25 13.94
N SER A 152 3.27 -26.04 13.33
CA SER A 152 2.84 -27.35 13.83
C SER A 152 2.70 -28.43 12.74
N ASP A 153 3.49 -28.35 11.67
CA ASP A 153 3.55 -29.39 10.63
C ASP A 153 4.56 -30.48 11.04
N SER A 154 4.05 -31.54 11.67
CA SER A 154 4.87 -32.67 12.09
C SER A 154 5.37 -33.55 10.95
N ILE A 155 4.66 -33.56 9.82
CA ILE A 155 4.98 -34.40 8.66
C ILE A 155 6.23 -33.87 7.97
N ARG A 156 6.35 -32.55 7.86
CA ARG A 156 7.48 -31.87 7.18
C ARG A 156 8.54 -31.35 8.15
N GLY A 157 8.34 -31.53 9.45
CA GLY A 157 9.30 -31.15 10.49
C GLY A 157 9.28 -29.66 10.87
N PHE A 158 8.26 -28.90 10.47
CA PHE A 158 8.09 -27.51 10.90
C PHE A 158 7.33 -27.46 12.23
N GLN A 159 8.06 -27.66 13.32
CA GLN A 159 7.51 -27.63 14.67
C GLN A 159 8.26 -26.64 15.55
N GLY A 160 7.53 -25.80 16.26
CA GLY A 160 8.08 -24.86 17.23
C GLY A 160 7.92 -23.41 16.82
N ARG A 161 8.71 -22.54 17.46
CA ARG A 161 8.69 -21.10 17.18
C ARG A 161 9.61 -20.75 16.03
N TYR A 162 9.07 -20.00 15.09
CA TYR A 162 9.78 -19.45 13.94
C TYR A 162 9.57 -17.94 13.90
N GLN A 163 10.59 -17.24 13.43
CA GLN A 163 10.67 -15.80 13.35
C GLN A 163 10.55 -15.26 11.93
N LEU A 164 10.85 -16.07 10.91
CA LEU A 164 10.67 -15.76 9.50
C LEU A 164 9.96 -16.93 8.81
N ILE A 165 8.74 -16.68 8.33
CA ILE A 165 7.87 -17.72 7.76
C ILE A 165 7.42 -17.29 6.38
N TRP A 166 7.45 -18.24 5.45
CA TRP A 166 7.05 -18.04 4.06
C TRP A 166 5.64 -18.54 3.85
N PHE A 167 4.89 -17.80 3.05
CA PHE A 167 3.56 -18.14 2.59
C PHE A 167 3.50 -18.07 1.07
N THR A 168 2.71 -18.98 0.51
CA THR A 168 2.33 -18.99 -0.90
C THR A 168 1.51 -17.74 -1.25
N ASP A 169 1.36 -17.47 -2.54
CA ASP A 169 0.48 -16.44 -3.05
C ASP A 169 -1.00 -16.69 -2.73
N GLN A 170 -1.40 -17.90 -2.34
CA GLN A 170 -2.76 -18.20 -1.90
C GLN A 170 -2.93 -18.09 -0.39
N GLY A 171 -1.87 -17.78 0.37
CA GLY A 171 -1.93 -17.55 1.83
C GLY A 171 -1.65 -18.79 2.69
N TYR A 172 -1.33 -19.93 2.09
CA TYR A 172 -0.90 -21.14 2.81
C TYR A 172 0.59 -21.11 3.15
N LEU A 173 0.97 -21.76 4.25
CA LEU A 173 2.37 -22.00 4.62
C LEU A 173 3.15 -22.61 3.43
N ASP A 174 4.21 -21.93 2.99
CA ASP A 174 5.04 -22.41 1.89
C ASP A 174 6.06 -23.44 2.40
N THR A 175 5.64 -24.70 2.39
CA THR A 175 6.45 -25.83 2.86
C THR A 175 7.65 -26.16 1.97
N THR A 176 7.82 -25.48 0.83
CA THR A 176 8.98 -25.64 -0.05
C THR A 176 10.13 -24.70 0.31
N ARG A 177 9.92 -23.81 1.27
CA ARG A 177 10.88 -22.78 1.70
C ARG A 177 11.50 -23.11 3.06
N THR A 178 12.65 -22.50 3.32
CA THR A 178 13.27 -22.55 4.64
C THR A 178 12.66 -21.48 5.55
N HIS A 179 12.06 -21.91 6.64
CA HIS A 179 11.62 -21.04 7.75
C HIS A 179 12.76 -20.91 8.78
N ARG A 180 12.86 -19.75 9.45
CA ARG A 180 13.90 -19.45 10.45
C ARG A 180 13.28 -18.99 11.75
#